data_AF-A0A7Y5ZXT0-F1
#
_entry.id   AF-A0A7Y5ZXT0-F1
#
_cell.length_a   1.000
_cell.length_b   1.000
_cell.length_c   1.000
_cell.angle_alpha   90.00
_cell.angle_beta   90.00
_cell.angle_gamma   90.00
#
_symmetry.space_group_name_H-M   'P 1'
#
loop_
_entity.id
_entity.type
_entity.pdbx_description
1 polymer ?
#
loop_
_entity_poly.entity_id
_entity_poly.type
_entity_poly.pdbx_seq_one_letter_code
_entity_poly.pdbx_strand_id
1 'polypeptide(L)'
;MAAFDLPLEQLERYLSDVPVPADFDELWASTLADARRHDVLLDVVPVDTGLTLVDTWDVTFAGFEGQPVRAWYTRPAGVSADLPAVVEYLGYGRGRGLPQERLTWAAAGYAHLLMDTRGQGSQYGSGGDTPDPVGSGPAAPGFVTRGILDPTTSYYRRVFTDAVRAVDAVRSLPGVLGVAVVGNSQGGGIALAVSGLVPDLAGVLVSAPFLCDVPRALALTDDDPYGEIVRYLAVHRDASERVLRTLSYLDGVHFAARATAPALFATGLRDTICPPSTVFAAHNVYGGEREIAVYPHNHHEGGEAFHTARQLGWLADRLPGARPRPRVTTRS
;
A
#
# COMPACT_ATOMS: atom_id res chain seq x y z
N MET A 1 14.33 -7.36 20.16
CA MET A 1 13.34 -7.86 21.14
C MET A 1 13.29 -9.40 21.10
N ALA A 2 12.86 -10.07 22.17
CA ALA A 2 12.60 -11.52 22.12
C ALA A 2 11.38 -11.82 21.21
N ALA A 3 11.16 -13.10 20.85
CA ALA A 3 9.91 -13.49 20.20
C ALA A 3 8.74 -13.18 21.16
N PHE A 4 7.72 -12.47 20.68
CA PHE A 4 6.58 -11.99 21.48
C PHE A 4 5.22 -12.47 20.95
N ASP A 5 5.17 -12.88 19.68
CA ASP A 5 3.98 -13.41 19.01
C ASP A 5 4.04 -14.95 18.94
N LEU A 6 3.10 -15.57 18.22
CA LEU A 6 3.04 -17.01 18.02
C LEU A 6 4.33 -17.56 17.38
N PRO A 7 4.75 -18.79 17.72
CA PRO A 7 5.84 -19.46 17.02
C PRO A 7 5.48 -19.67 15.54
N LEU A 8 6.50 -19.74 14.67
CA LEU A 8 6.32 -19.79 13.21
C LEU A 8 5.35 -20.89 12.74
N GLU A 9 5.44 -22.09 13.30
CA GLU A 9 4.55 -23.21 12.94
C GLU A 9 3.06 -22.91 13.22
N GLN A 10 2.77 -22.09 14.23
CA GLN A 10 1.41 -21.64 14.54
C GLN A 10 0.99 -20.47 13.64
N LEU A 11 1.91 -19.55 13.33
CA LEU A 11 1.68 -18.45 12.40
C LEU A 11 1.29 -18.97 11.00
N GLU A 12 1.97 -19.99 10.50
CA GLU A 12 1.69 -20.63 9.20
C GLU A 12 0.28 -21.23 9.09
N ARG A 13 -0.39 -21.47 10.22
CA ARG A 13 -1.75 -22.03 10.29
C ARG A 13 -2.77 -21.07 10.89
N TYR A 14 -2.34 -19.87 11.28
CA TYR A 14 -3.19 -18.89 11.93
C TYR A 14 -4.26 -18.39 10.97
N LEU A 15 -5.51 -18.36 11.41
CA LEU A 15 -6.62 -17.78 10.67
C LEU A 15 -7.30 -16.78 11.59
N SER A 16 -7.53 -15.57 11.07
CA SER A 16 -8.27 -14.53 11.79
C SER A 16 -9.71 -14.95 12.03
N ASP A 17 -10.27 -14.52 13.16
CA ASP A 17 -11.70 -14.64 13.49
C ASP A 17 -12.47 -13.32 13.33
N VAL A 18 -11.83 -12.28 12.77
CA VAL A 18 -12.48 -11.00 12.50
C VAL A 18 -13.70 -11.21 11.57
N PRO A 19 -14.91 -10.82 11.98
CA PRO A 19 -16.11 -11.03 11.18
C PRO A 19 -16.16 -10.07 10.00
N VAL A 20 -16.41 -10.61 8.80
CA VAL A 20 -16.65 -9.81 7.60
C VAL A 20 -18.00 -9.09 7.71
N PRO A 21 -18.06 -7.76 7.54
CA PRO A 21 -19.33 -7.04 7.46
C PRO A 21 -20.20 -7.56 6.31
N ALA A 22 -21.50 -7.73 6.55
CA ALA A 22 -22.44 -8.28 5.57
C ALA A 22 -22.54 -7.42 4.28
N ASP A 23 -22.35 -6.12 4.41
CA ASP A 23 -22.39 -5.09 3.36
C ASP A 23 -21.00 -4.62 2.94
N PHE A 24 -19.93 -5.37 3.26
CA PHE A 24 -18.54 -5.02 2.91
C PHE A 24 -18.37 -4.76 1.41
N ASP A 25 -18.85 -5.69 0.58
CA ASP A 25 -18.73 -5.60 -0.89
C ASP A 25 -19.55 -4.46 -1.46
N GLU A 26 -20.76 -4.23 -0.92
CA GLU A 26 -21.65 -3.14 -1.35
C GLU A 26 -21.03 -1.77 -1.06
N LEU A 27 -20.46 -1.58 0.14
CA LEU A 27 -19.81 -0.33 0.53
C LEU A 27 -18.64 0.00 -0.41
N TRP A 28 -17.78 -0.98 -0.71
CA TRP A 28 -16.63 -0.74 -1.57
C TRP A 28 -17.03 -0.58 -3.05
N ALA A 29 -17.97 -1.39 -3.55
CA ALA A 29 -18.47 -1.26 -4.91
C ALA A 29 -19.09 0.13 -5.15
N SER A 30 -19.95 0.60 -4.24
CA SER A 30 -20.55 1.94 -4.33
C SER A 30 -19.50 3.05 -4.24
N THR A 31 -18.57 2.96 -3.28
CA THR A 31 -17.48 3.93 -3.12
C THR A 31 -16.64 4.09 -4.40
N LEU A 32 -16.27 2.98 -5.04
CA LEU A 32 -15.48 3.01 -6.26
C LEU A 32 -16.29 3.43 -7.49
N ALA A 33 -17.57 3.06 -7.56
CA ALA A 33 -18.46 3.52 -8.62
C ALA A 33 -18.62 5.04 -8.60
N ASP A 34 -18.80 5.64 -7.42
CA ASP A 34 -18.88 7.10 -7.25
C ASP A 34 -17.57 7.78 -7.66
N ALA A 35 -16.41 7.29 -7.19
CA ALA A 35 -15.11 7.86 -7.54
C ALA A 35 -14.82 7.79 -9.06
N ARG A 36 -15.26 6.73 -9.75
CA ARG A 36 -15.07 6.54 -11.19
C ARG A 36 -16.00 7.37 -12.07
N ARG A 37 -16.91 8.16 -11.51
CA ARG A 37 -17.68 9.17 -12.25
C ARG A 37 -16.84 10.38 -12.66
N HIS A 38 -15.68 10.56 -12.03
CA HIS A 38 -14.77 11.67 -12.30
C HIS A 38 -13.69 11.26 -13.31
N ASP A 39 -13.30 12.18 -14.18
CA ASP A 39 -12.15 12.02 -15.06
C ASP A 39 -10.90 11.71 -14.22
N VAL A 40 -10.14 10.70 -14.62
CA VAL A 40 -9.06 10.17 -13.77
C VAL A 40 -7.81 11.05 -13.77
N LEU A 41 -7.33 11.49 -14.93
CA LEU A 41 -6.16 12.36 -15.02
C LEU A 41 -6.60 13.82 -15.00
N LEU A 42 -6.09 14.58 -14.04
CA LEU A 42 -6.36 16.02 -13.91
C LEU A 42 -5.21 16.85 -14.48
N ASP A 43 -3.96 16.42 -14.26
CA ASP A 43 -2.77 17.09 -14.78
C ASP A 43 -1.58 16.13 -14.86
N VAL A 44 -0.71 16.32 -15.85
CA VAL A 44 0.51 15.52 -16.07
C VAL A 44 1.60 16.44 -16.61
N VAL A 45 2.48 16.92 -15.72
CA VAL A 45 3.46 17.96 -16.03
C VAL A 45 4.88 17.38 -16.00
N PRO A 46 5.67 17.46 -17.08
CA PRO A 46 7.07 17.02 -17.04
C PRO A 46 7.87 17.88 -16.05
N VAL A 47 8.77 17.24 -15.30
CA VAL A 47 9.63 17.90 -14.31
C VAL A 47 11.09 17.61 -14.65
N ASP A 48 11.87 18.67 -14.83
CA ASP A 48 13.32 18.57 -14.92
C ASP A 48 13.91 18.33 -13.52
N THR A 49 14.44 17.13 -13.33
CA THR A 49 15.08 16.69 -12.07
C THR A 49 16.61 16.70 -12.16
N GLY A 50 17.17 16.99 -13.34
CA GLY A 50 18.59 16.81 -13.64
C GLY A 50 19.04 15.34 -13.76
N LEU A 51 18.14 14.36 -13.57
CA LEU A 51 18.45 12.95 -13.77
C LEU A 51 18.47 12.61 -15.26
N THR A 52 19.51 11.92 -15.72
CA THR A 52 19.72 11.63 -17.16
C THR A 52 19.22 10.26 -17.60
N LEU A 53 18.89 9.38 -16.64
CA LEU A 53 18.47 7.99 -16.90
C LEU A 53 16.97 7.77 -16.72
N VAL A 54 16.23 8.78 -16.25
CA VAL A 54 14.78 8.70 -16.06
C VAL A 54 14.10 9.98 -16.51
N ASP A 55 12.91 9.82 -17.10
CA ASP A 55 11.98 10.91 -17.36
C ASP A 55 10.96 10.95 -16.22
N THR A 56 10.61 12.15 -15.74
CA THR A 56 9.72 12.33 -14.58
C THR A 56 8.60 13.32 -14.87
N TRP A 57 7.40 13.00 -14.37
CA TRP A 57 6.23 13.86 -14.40
C TRP A 57 5.64 14.02 -13.01
N ASP A 58 5.20 15.24 -12.69
CA ASP A 58 4.25 15.49 -11.62
C ASP A 58 2.85 15.15 -12.11
N VAL A 59 2.22 14.15 -11.50
CA VAL A 59 0.88 13.70 -11.87
C VAL A 59 -0.12 14.12 -10.82
N THR A 60 -1.26 14.66 -11.26
CA THR A 60 -2.46 14.84 -10.45
C THR A 60 -3.57 14.00 -11.02
N PHE A 61 -4.17 13.16 -10.18
CA PHE A 61 -5.32 12.35 -10.54
C PHE A 61 -6.48 12.56 -9.58
N ALA A 62 -7.69 12.25 -10.04
CA ALA A 62 -8.92 12.38 -9.27
C ALA A 62 -9.14 11.13 -8.39
N GLY A 63 -8.95 11.30 -7.09
CA GLY A 63 -9.13 10.27 -6.06
C GLY A 63 -10.57 10.19 -5.54
N PHE A 64 -10.71 10.01 -4.23
CA PHE A 64 -12.01 10.01 -3.54
C PHE A 64 -12.81 11.29 -3.84
N GLU A 65 -14.07 11.13 -4.28
CA GLU A 65 -14.97 12.24 -4.69
C GLU A 65 -14.35 13.24 -5.69
N GLY A 66 -13.43 12.77 -6.53
CA GLY A 66 -12.76 13.60 -7.52
C GLY A 66 -11.70 14.55 -6.95
N GLN A 67 -11.35 14.42 -5.67
CA GLN A 67 -10.35 15.27 -5.03
C GLN A 67 -8.96 15.03 -5.63
N PRO A 68 -8.14 16.09 -5.82
CA PRO A 68 -6.83 15.95 -6.46
C PRO A 68 -5.84 15.22 -5.56
N VAL A 69 -5.23 14.15 -6.09
CA VAL A 69 -4.17 13.38 -5.45
C VAL A 69 -2.90 13.51 -6.28
N ARG A 70 -1.78 13.79 -5.60
CA ARG A 70 -0.47 13.99 -6.23
C ARG A 70 0.28 12.67 -6.33
N ALA A 71 1.11 12.54 -7.36
CA ALA A 71 1.99 11.40 -7.54
C ALA A 71 3.25 11.80 -8.32
N TRP A 72 4.33 11.04 -8.15
CA TRP A 72 5.44 11.07 -9.10
C TRP A 72 5.25 9.94 -10.10
N TYR A 73 5.34 10.26 -11.39
CA TYR A 73 5.43 9.25 -12.44
C TYR A 73 6.82 9.28 -13.05
N THR A 74 7.52 8.15 -13.03
CA THR A 74 8.91 8.05 -13.49
C THR A 74 9.03 6.88 -14.46
N ARG A 75 9.72 7.11 -15.59
CA ARG A 75 10.01 6.08 -16.60
C ARG A 75 11.52 6.05 -16.90
N PRO A 76 12.08 4.93 -17.37
CA PRO A 76 13.41 4.92 -17.96
C PRO A 76 13.49 5.90 -19.14
N ALA A 77 14.52 6.74 -19.17
CA ALA A 77 14.64 7.79 -20.18
C ALA A 77 14.77 7.22 -21.59
N GLY A 78 14.11 7.86 -22.55
CA GLY A 78 14.21 7.50 -23.98
C GLY A 78 13.55 6.17 -24.37
N VAL A 79 12.78 5.55 -23.47
CA VAL A 79 11.99 4.35 -23.77
C VAL A 79 10.59 4.75 -24.24
N SER A 80 10.34 4.62 -25.54
CA SER A 80 9.02 4.85 -26.14
C SER A 80 8.11 3.62 -26.16
N ALA A 81 8.67 2.43 -25.92
CA ALA A 81 7.91 1.19 -25.85
C ALA A 81 6.98 1.17 -24.63
N ASP A 82 5.91 0.39 -24.74
CA ASP A 82 5.01 0.13 -23.61
C ASP A 82 5.77 -0.61 -22.50
N LEU A 83 5.53 -0.21 -21.26
CA LEU A 83 6.21 -0.74 -20.09
C LEU A 83 5.21 -1.42 -19.14
N PRO A 84 5.62 -2.47 -18.43
CA PRO A 84 4.93 -2.82 -17.21
C PRO A 84 5.05 -1.66 -16.20
N ALA A 85 4.02 -1.48 -15.40
CA ALA A 85 3.95 -0.42 -14.40
C ALA A 85 3.95 -0.99 -12.97
N VAL A 86 4.55 -0.24 -12.06
CA VAL A 86 4.49 -0.45 -10.61
C VAL A 86 3.85 0.77 -9.99
N VAL A 87 2.79 0.58 -9.21
CA VAL A 87 2.22 1.61 -8.34
C VAL A 87 2.72 1.37 -6.92
N GLU A 88 3.41 2.35 -6.34
CA GLU A 88 3.97 2.28 -4.99
C GLU A 88 3.16 3.13 -4.01
N TYR A 89 2.87 2.56 -2.84
CA TYR A 89 2.19 3.20 -1.72
C TYR A 89 3.13 3.37 -0.52
N LEU A 90 2.94 4.46 0.22
CA LEU A 90 3.87 4.93 1.23
C LEU A 90 3.56 4.46 2.65
N GLY A 91 4.62 4.29 3.44
CA GLY A 91 4.54 4.06 4.89
C GLY A 91 3.88 5.21 5.64
N TYR A 92 3.39 4.92 6.85
CA TYR A 92 2.64 5.86 7.67
C TYR A 92 3.43 7.14 7.92
N GLY A 93 2.79 8.31 7.80
CA GLY A 93 3.38 9.62 8.04
C GLY A 93 4.27 10.17 6.91
N ARG A 94 4.59 9.36 5.89
CA ARG A 94 5.42 9.75 4.74
C ARG A 94 4.56 10.32 3.60
N GLY A 95 5.17 11.19 2.81
CA GLY A 95 4.62 11.70 1.55
C GLY A 95 5.51 11.33 0.38
N ARG A 96 5.11 11.70 -0.84
CA ARG A 96 5.82 11.38 -2.08
C ARG A 96 7.26 11.92 -2.12
N GLY A 97 7.59 12.92 -1.31
CA GLY A 97 8.93 13.51 -1.21
C GLY A 97 9.42 14.08 -2.54
N LEU A 98 10.73 14.08 -2.75
CA LEU A 98 11.34 14.53 -4.00
C LEU A 98 11.40 13.39 -5.04
N PRO A 99 11.30 13.70 -6.34
CA PRO A 99 11.20 12.70 -7.40
C PRO A 99 12.39 11.73 -7.49
N GLN A 100 13.58 12.17 -7.09
CA GLN A 100 14.81 11.36 -7.11
C GLN A 100 14.93 10.33 -5.96
N GLU A 101 13.99 10.30 -5.00
CA GLU A 101 14.10 9.42 -3.83
C GLU A 101 13.75 7.95 -4.11
N ARG A 102 12.93 7.68 -5.13
CA ARG A 102 12.34 6.35 -5.37
C ARG A 102 12.53 5.91 -6.81
N LEU A 103 13.78 5.53 -7.13
CA LEU A 103 14.19 5.20 -8.50
C LEU A 103 14.25 3.69 -8.79
N THR A 104 14.07 2.82 -7.78
CA THR A 104 14.28 1.37 -7.91
C THR A 104 13.52 0.75 -9.09
N TRP A 105 12.21 1.02 -9.21
CA TRP A 105 11.37 0.43 -10.24
C TRP A 105 11.66 0.98 -11.63
N ALA A 106 11.86 2.31 -11.75
CA ALA A 106 12.27 2.93 -13.00
C ALA A 106 13.64 2.41 -13.47
N ALA A 107 14.61 2.29 -12.56
CA ALA A 107 15.92 1.71 -12.86
C ALA A 107 15.85 0.21 -13.24
N ALA A 108 14.80 -0.50 -12.81
CA ALA A 108 14.54 -1.89 -13.16
C ALA A 108 13.73 -2.06 -14.47
N GLY A 109 13.43 -0.97 -15.17
CA GLY A 109 12.75 -1.01 -16.47
C GLY A 109 11.22 -0.99 -16.40
N TYR A 110 10.65 -0.52 -15.29
CA TYR A 110 9.20 -0.34 -15.12
C TYR A 110 8.82 1.14 -15.23
N ALA A 111 7.61 1.42 -15.70
CA ALA A 111 6.96 2.68 -15.37
C ALA A 111 6.61 2.68 -13.87
N HIS A 112 6.88 3.77 -13.15
CA HIS A 112 6.69 3.82 -11.71
C HIS A 112 5.79 4.99 -11.33
N LEU A 113 4.66 4.71 -10.69
CA LEU A 113 3.78 5.72 -10.11
C LEU A 113 3.85 5.65 -8.58
N LEU A 114 4.49 6.64 -7.95
CA LEU A 114 4.54 6.79 -6.50
C LEU A 114 3.38 7.68 -6.05
N MET A 115 2.36 7.07 -5.45
CA MET A 115 1.19 7.81 -4.96
C MET A 115 1.53 8.54 -3.65
N ASP A 116 1.25 9.83 -3.60
CA ASP A 116 1.32 10.59 -2.35
C ASP A 116 0.15 10.25 -1.42
N THR A 117 0.29 10.49 -0.12
CA THR A 117 -0.73 10.10 0.86
C THR A 117 -1.42 11.32 1.45
N ARG A 118 -2.73 11.46 1.16
CA ARG A 118 -3.56 12.61 1.55
C ARG A 118 -3.37 13.04 3.01
N GLY A 119 -3.00 14.29 3.22
CA GLY A 119 -2.82 14.91 4.54
C GLY A 119 -1.63 14.39 5.35
N GLN A 120 -0.82 13.45 4.84
CA GLN A 120 0.41 12.97 5.48
C GLN A 120 1.65 13.69 4.91
N GLY A 121 2.84 13.09 5.05
CA GLY A 121 4.09 13.68 4.59
C GLY A 121 4.65 14.75 5.52
N SER A 122 4.42 14.62 6.83
CA SER A 122 4.93 15.55 7.83
C SER A 122 5.50 14.88 9.08
N GLN A 123 5.60 13.55 9.11
CA GLN A 123 6.27 12.85 10.22
C GLN A 123 7.76 12.62 9.93
N TYR A 124 8.10 12.24 8.70
CA TYR A 124 9.48 12.06 8.22
C TYR A 124 9.54 12.05 6.68
N GLY A 125 10.74 11.99 6.12
CA GLY A 125 10.98 12.10 4.69
C GLY A 125 11.05 13.56 4.23
N SER A 126 10.68 13.82 2.98
CA SER A 126 10.83 15.13 2.34
C SER A 126 9.52 15.80 1.93
N GLY A 127 8.44 15.53 2.67
CA GLY A 127 7.14 16.18 2.44
C GLY A 127 6.13 15.35 1.65
N GLY A 128 4.88 15.83 1.65
CA GLY A 128 3.77 15.40 0.80
C GLY A 128 2.96 16.63 0.38
N ASP A 129 2.29 16.54 -0.77
CA ASP A 129 1.62 17.66 -1.44
C ASP A 129 0.11 17.44 -1.58
N THR A 130 -0.41 16.26 -1.25
CA THR A 130 -1.83 15.94 -1.34
C THR A 130 -2.57 16.41 -0.09
N PRO A 131 -3.49 17.37 -0.18
CA PRO A 131 -4.31 17.78 0.97
C PRO A 131 -5.36 16.72 1.31
N ASP A 132 -5.88 16.74 2.55
CA ASP A 132 -7.12 16.03 2.92
C ASP A 132 -8.19 17.07 3.34
N PRO A 133 -9.01 17.57 2.41
CA PRO A 133 -9.91 18.70 2.65
C PRO A 133 -11.16 18.34 3.48
N VAL A 134 -11.45 17.04 3.64
CA VAL A 134 -12.65 16.56 4.34
C VAL A 134 -12.56 16.79 5.86
N GLY A 135 -11.35 16.70 6.42
CA GLY A 135 -11.13 16.77 7.86
C GLY A 135 -11.70 15.57 8.64
N SER A 136 -11.86 15.74 9.95
CA SER A 136 -12.55 14.79 10.83
C SER A 136 -13.07 15.46 12.09
N GLY A 137 -14.01 14.81 12.78
CA GLY A 137 -14.31 15.13 14.18
C GLY A 137 -13.13 14.79 15.12
N PRO A 138 -13.34 14.82 16.44
CA PRO A 138 -12.31 14.47 17.43
C PRO A 138 -11.65 13.12 17.12
N ALA A 139 -10.32 13.11 17.17
CA ALA A 139 -9.47 11.96 16.88
C ALA A 139 -8.24 11.99 17.80
N ALA A 140 -7.60 10.84 18.02
CA ALA A 140 -6.28 10.81 18.64
C ALA A 140 -5.24 11.42 17.67
N PRO A 141 -4.12 11.98 18.18
CA PRO A 141 -3.03 12.45 17.33
C PRO A 141 -2.59 11.37 16.33
N GLY A 142 -2.66 11.71 15.05
CA GLY A 142 -2.43 10.79 13.93
C GLY A 142 -3.56 10.82 12.90
N PHE A 143 -3.75 9.72 12.19
CA PHE A 143 -4.63 9.55 11.03
C PHE A 143 -5.62 8.40 11.20
N VAL A 144 -5.25 7.33 11.90
CA VAL A 144 -6.04 6.09 11.97
C VAL A 144 -7.42 6.33 12.58
N THR A 145 -7.50 7.24 13.55
CA THR A 145 -8.73 7.51 14.30
C THR A 145 -9.60 8.63 13.71
N ARG A 146 -9.20 9.20 12.57
CA ARG A 146 -9.96 10.25 11.88
C ARG A 146 -11.20 9.65 11.21
N GLY A 147 -12.39 9.99 11.74
CA GLY A 147 -13.66 9.47 11.23
C GLY A 147 -13.92 8.00 11.61
N ILE A 148 -13.24 7.47 12.62
CA ILE A 148 -13.25 6.03 12.96
C ILE A 148 -14.59 5.52 13.53
N LEU A 149 -15.55 6.40 13.80
CA LEU A 149 -16.85 6.03 14.34
C LEU A 149 -17.87 5.57 13.27
N ASP A 150 -17.54 5.75 12.00
CA ASP A 150 -18.36 5.33 10.85
C ASP A 150 -17.47 5.01 9.64
N PRO A 151 -17.58 3.82 9.01
CA PRO A 151 -16.77 3.45 7.85
C PRO A 151 -16.91 4.41 6.67
N THR A 152 -18.05 5.08 6.51
CA THR A 152 -18.27 6.06 5.43
C THR A 152 -17.44 7.34 5.61
N THR A 153 -17.10 7.69 6.85
CA THR A 153 -16.33 8.91 7.18
C THR A 153 -14.85 8.64 7.44
N SER A 154 -14.46 7.37 7.53
CA SER A 154 -13.11 6.97 7.87
C SER A 154 -12.08 7.49 6.87
N TYR A 155 -10.94 7.95 7.39
CA TYR A 155 -9.80 8.40 6.61
C TYR A 155 -9.31 7.36 5.60
N TYR A 156 -9.21 6.09 6.00
CA TYR A 156 -8.71 5.03 5.12
C TYR A 156 -9.70 4.63 4.01
N ARG A 157 -11.00 4.94 4.14
CA ARG A 157 -11.93 4.82 3.00
C ARG A 157 -11.48 5.71 1.84
N ARG A 158 -11.05 6.95 2.16
CA ARG A 158 -10.54 7.89 1.17
C ARG A 158 -9.18 7.47 0.62
N VAL A 159 -8.25 7.08 1.49
CA VAL A 159 -6.91 6.61 1.06
C VAL A 159 -6.98 5.39 0.15
N PHE A 160 -7.77 4.38 0.49
CA PHE A 160 -7.90 3.18 -0.35
C PHE A 160 -8.60 3.50 -1.67
N THR A 161 -9.55 4.43 -1.68
CA THR A 161 -10.14 4.92 -2.93
C THR A 161 -9.10 5.61 -3.81
N ASP A 162 -8.26 6.48 -3.24
CA ASP A 162 -7.15 7.10 -3.98
C ASP A 162 -6.20 6.05 -4.56
N ALA A 163 -5.88 5.02 -3.77
CA ALA A 163 -4.98 3.95 -4.17
C ALA A 163 -5.51 3.12 -5.35
N VAL A 164 -6.82 2.84 -5.36
CA VAL A 164 -7.50 2.23 -6.52
C VAL A 164 -7.45 3.18 -7.72
N ARG A 165 -7.73 4.47 -7.50
CA ARG A 165 -7.69 5.49 -8.55
C ARG A 165 -6.28 5.74 -9.10
N ALA A 166 -5.23 5.49 -8.33
CA ALA A 166 -3.85 5.52 -8.79
C ALA A 166 -3.57 4.42 -9.84
N VAL A 167 -4.19 3.24 -9.69
CA VAL A 167 -4.14 2.18 -10.72
C VAL A 167 -4.91 2.60 -11.96
N ASP A 168 -6.10 3.20 -11.81
CA ASP A 168 -6.86 3.75 -12.94
C ASP A 168 -6.05 4.85 -13.68
N ALA A 169 -5.31 5.68 -12.92
CA ALA A 169 -4.47 6.76 -13.45
C ALA A 169 -3.30 6.21 -14.25
N VAL A 170 -2.54 5.24 -13.70
CA VAL A 170 -1.41 4.64 -14.42
C VAL A 170 -1.87 3.90 -15.67
N ARG A 171 -3.03 3.23 -15.64
CA ARG A 171 -3.63 2.58 -16.82
C ARG A 171 -4.09 3.58 -17.89
N SER A 172 -4.33 4.84 -17.52
CA SER A 172 -4.70 5.91 -18.45
C SER A 172 -3.50 6.64 -19.07
N LEU A 173 -2.29 6.41 -18.53
CA LEU A 173 -1.06 6.95 -19.11
C LEU A 173 -0.64 6.11 -20.34
N PRO A 174 -0.05 6.73 -21.37
CA PRO A 174 0.33 6.02 -22.58
C PRO A 174 1.44 4.99 -22.33
N GLY A 175 1.28 3.81 -22.92
CA GLY A 175 2.29 2.76 -22.96
C GLY A 175 2.43 1.97 -21.66
N VAL A 176 1.31 1.50 -21.09
CA VAL A 176 1.28 0.61 -19.92
C VAL A 176 0.65 -0.74 -20.31
N LEU A 177 1.39 -1.84 -20.10
CA LEU A 177 0.95 -3.20 -20.48
C LEU A 177 0.25 -3.96 -19.35
N GLY A 178 0.74 -3.82 -18.12
CA GLY A 178 0.28 -4.54 -16.94
C GLY A 178 0.74 -3.82 -15.68
N VAL A 179 -0.02 -3.95 -14.59
CA VAL A 179 0.21 -3.18 -13.37
C VAL A 179 0.46 -4.11 -12.19
N ALA A 180 1.58 -3.91 -11.50
CA ALA A 180 1.81 -4.44 -10.17
C ALA A 180 1.67 -3.33 -9.12
N VAL A 181 1.36 -3.72 -7.89
CA VAL A 181 1.30 -2.79 -6.75
C VAL A 181 2.28 -3.20 -5.67
N VAL A 182 2.84 -2.22 -4.97
CA VAL A 182 3.83 -2.46 -3.90
C VAL A 182 3.66 -1.52 -2.73
N GLY A 183 3.88 -2.03 -1.53
CA GLY A 183 4.00 -1.20 -0.35
C GLY A 183 4.49 -1.92 0.89
N ASN A 184 4.94 -1.13 1.86
CA ASN A 184 5.40 -1.59 3.17
C ASN A 184 4.62 -0.91 4.30
N SER A 185 4.32 -1.62 5.40
CA SER A 185 3.60 -1.04 6.55
C SER A 185 2.22 -0.54 6.13
N GLN A 186 1.90 0.74 6.36
CA GLN A 186 0.73 1.41 5.76
C GLN A 186 0.62 1.15 4.26
N GLY A 187 1.71 1.30 3.51
CA GLY A 187 1.71 1.05 2.07
C GLY A 187 1.36 -0.40 1.74
N GLY A 188 1.74 -1.35 2.60
CA GLY A 188 1.39 -2.77 2.46
C GLY A 188 -0.10 -3.02 2.70
N GLY A 189 -0.68 -2.36 3.71
CA GLY A 189 -2.13 -2.37 3.94
C GLY A 189 -2.92 -1.76 2.78
N ILE A 190 -2.43 -0.64 2.23
CA ILE A 190 -3.01 -0.01 1.03
C ILE A 190 -2.91 -0.95 -0.19
N ALA A 191 -1.75 -1.57 -0.42
CA ALA A 191 -1.55 -2.52 -1.51
C ALA A 191 -2.48 -3.74 -1.38
N LEU A 192 -2.70 -4.24 -0.16
CA LEU A 192 -3.68 -5.31 0.10
C LEU A 192 -5.10 -4.88 -0.22
N ALA A 193 -5.52 -3.69 0.22
CA ALA A 193 -6.83 -3.15 -0.11
C ALA A 193 -7.03 -3.08 -1.62
N VAL A 194 -6.05 -2.54 -2.34
CA VAL A 194 -6.08 -2.47 -3.81
C VAL A 194 -6.14 -3.86 -4.43
N SER A 195 -5.43 -4.85 -3.89
CA SER A 195 -5.45 -6.22 -4.42
C SER A 195 -6.81 -6.90 -4.35
N GLY A 196 -7.63 -6.58 -3.34
CA GLY A 196 -8.99 -7.08 -3.21
C GLY A 196 -10.04 -6.26 -3.97
N LEU A 197 -9.68 -5.05 -4.42
CA LEU A 197 -10.60 -4.09 -5.05
C LEU A 197 -10.38 -3.88 -6.55
N VAL A 198 -9.18 -4.21 -7.05
CA VAL A 198 -8.79 -4.02 -8.45
C VAL A 198 -8.54 -5.37 -9.11
N PRO A 199 -9.31 -5.73 -10.15
CA PRO A 199 -9.02 -6.93 -10.92
C PRO A 199 -7.81 -6.74 -11.84
N ASP A 200 -7.29 -7.87 -12.32
CA ASP A 200 -6.27 -7.94 -13.37
C ASP A 200 -4.96 -7.21 -13.01
N LEU A 201 -4.55 -7.31 -11.73
CA LEU A 201 -3.19 -6.94 -11.32
C LEU A 201 -2.22 -8.06 -11.70
N ALA A 202 -1.05 -7.68 -12.21
CA ALA A 202 0.00 -8.61 -12.61
C ALA A 202 0.82 -9.13 -11.42
N GLY A 203 0.80 -8.43 -10.28
CA GLY A 203 1.50 -8.84 -9.07
C GLY A 203 1.27 -7.88 -7.90
N VAL A 204 1.39 -8.42 -6.68
CA VAL A 204 1.15 -7.69 -5.43
C VAL A 204 2.33 -7.92 -4.49
N LEU A 205 3.08 -6.87 -4.17
CA LEU A 205 4.25 -6.93 -3.30
C LEU A 205 3.91 -6.26 -1.95
N VAL A 206 3.79 -7.06 -0.89
CA VAL A 206 3.25 -6.59 0.39
C VAL A 206 4.23 -6.91 1.52
N SER A 207 4.77 -5.88 2.17
CA SER A 207 5.68 -6.06 3.30
C SER A 207 5.08 -5.51 4.58
N ALA A 208 5.13 -6.29 5.67
CA ALA A 208 4.66 -5.92 7.00
C ALA A 208 3.32 -5.12 6.99
N PRO A 209 2.25 -5.61 6.35
CA PRO A 209 1.05 -4.83 6.11
C PRO A 209 0.37 -4.37 7.40
N PHE A 210 0.20 -3.06 7.53
CA PHE A 210 -0.62 -2.43 8.57
C PHE A 210 -2.12 -2.59 8.25
N LEU A 211 -2.99 -2.44 9.26
CA LEU A 211 -4.44 -2.67 9.19
C LEU A 211 -4.83 -4.09 8.81
N CYS A 212 -4.15 -5.10 9.37
CA CYS A 212 -4.54 -6.50 9.24
C CYS A 212 -4.87 -7.05 10.63
N ASP A 213 -5.93 -7.84 10.74
CA ASP A 213 -6.40 -8.45 12.00
C ASP A 213 -6.31 -7.48 13.17
N VAL A 214 -7.05 -6.37 13.05
CA VAL A 214 -6.89 -5.23 13.95
C VAL A 214 -7.15 -5.61 15.43
N PRO A 215 -8.17 -6.41 15.79
CA PRO A 215 -8.34 -6.87 17.17
C PRO A 215 -7.11 -7.61 17.71
N ARG A 216 -6.48 -8.48 16.90
CA ARG A 216 -5.23 -9.16 17.27
C ARG A 216 -4.09 -8.18 17.48
N ALA A 217 -3.95 -7.18 16.61
CA ALA A 217 -2.93 -6.14 16.73
C ALA A 217 -3.05 -5.37 18.06
N LEU A 218 -4.27 -4.92 18.40
CA LEU A 218 -4.54 -4.16 19.63
C LEU A 218 -4.31 -4.98 20.90
N ALA A 219 -4.33 -6.31 20.82
CA ALA A 219 -4.01 -7.20 21.94
C ALA A 219 -2.51 -7.43 22.13
N LEU A 220 -1.67 -7.07 21.16
CA LEU A 220 -0.25 -7.42 21.12
C LEU A 220 0.69 -6.22 21.20
N THR A 221 0.27 -5.04 20.73
CA THR A 221 1.17 -3.89 20.62
C THR A 221 0.50 -2.58 20.99
N ASP A 222 1.27 -1.74 21.69
CA ASP A 222 0.98 -0.33 21.95
C ASP A 222 1.75 0.59 20.98
N ASP A 223 2.55 0.03 20.07
CA ASP A 223 3.32 0.81 19.10
C ASP A 223 2.38 1.52 18.10
N ASP A 224 2.72 2.76 17.76
CA ASP A 224 2.00 3.49 16.71
C ASP A 224 2.27 2.85 15.33
N PRO A 225 1.27 2.79 14.43
CA PRO A 225 -0.02 3.51 14.52
C PRO A 225 -1.17 2.78 15.24
N TYR A 226 -1.03 1.52 15.65
CA TYR A 226 -2.11 0.84 16.41
C TYR A 226 -2.35 1.49 17.79
N GLY A 227 -1.29 2.00 18.42
CA GLY A 227 -1.36 2.80 19.64
C GLY A 227 -2.29 4.01 19.57
N GLU A 228 -2.53 4.59 18.38
CA GLU A 228 -3.52 5.65 18.19
C GLU A 228 -4.94 5.20 18.55
N ILE A 229 -5.30 3.97 18.15
CA ILE A 229 -6.62 3.39 18.40
C ILE A 229 -6.78 3.11 19.89
N VAL A 230 -5.75 2.54 20.53
CA VAL A 230 -5.74 2.29 21.99
C VAL A 230 -5.93 3.61 22.75
N ARG A 231 -5.18 4.65 22.40
CA ARG A 231 -5.31 5.98 22.99
C ARG A 231 -6.71 6.58 22.80
N TYR A 232 -7.30 6.42 21.62
CA TYR A 232 -8.67 6.88 21.36
C TYR A 232 -9.69 6.14 22.23
N LEU A 233 -9.63 4.81 22.28
CA LEU A 233 -10.56 3.98 23.05
C LEU A 233 -10.43 4.19 24.57
N ALA A 234 -9.23 4.53 25.07
CA ALA A 234 -9.02 4.87 26.47
C ALA A 234 -9.78 6.14 26.91
N VAL A 235 -10.06 7.06 25.97
CA VAL A 235 -10.87 8.26 26.20
C VAL A 235 -12.35 7.96 25.90
N HIS A 236 -12.64 7.34 24.77
CA HIS A 236 -13.98 7.02 24.26
C HIS A 236 -14.39 5.58 24.63
N ARG A 237 -14.58 5.34 25.93
CA ARG A 237 -14.70 3.99 26.52
C ARG A 237 -15.92 3.19 26.02
N ASP A 238 -16.95 3.88 25.55
CA ASP A 238 -18.19 3.30 25.01
C ASP A 238 -18.15 3.12 23.48
N ALA A 239 -17.06 3.51 22.81
CA ALA A 239 -16.98 3.50 21.35
C ALA A 239 -16.37 2.21 20.75
N SER A 240 -15.89 1.27 21.58
CA SER A 240 -15.11 0.10 21.13
C SER A 240 -15.82 -0.71 20.04
N GLU A 241 -17.09 -1.08 20.22
CA GLU A 241 -17.85 -1.84 19.22
C GLU A 241 -17.95 -1.09 17.88
N ARG A 242 -18.24 0.21 17.92
CA ARG A 242 -18.36 1.04 16.71
C ARG A 242 -17.03 1.21 15.99
N VAL A 243 -15.95 1.40 16.75
CA VAL A 243 -14.58 1.50 16.21
C VAL A 243 -14.17 0.20 15.54
N LEU A 244 -14.33 -0.94 16.22
CA LEU A 244 -13.99 -2.25 15.66
C LEU A 244 -14.86 -2.59 14.45
N ARG A 245 -16.15 -2.22 14.47
CA ARG A 245 -17.02 -2.31 13.28
C ARG A 245 -16.44 -1.49 12.12
N THR A 246 -16.10 -0.22 12.32
CA THR A 246 -15.51 0.61 11.25
C THR A 246 -14.21 -0.01 10.71
N LEU A 247 -13.33 -0.46 11.60
CA LEU A 247 -12.04 -1.05 11.22
C LEU A 247 -12.19 -2.36 10.45
N SER A 248 -13.25 -3.14 10.70
CA SER A 248 -13.52 -4.36 9.91
C SER A 248 -13.77 -4.07 8.41
N TYR A 249 -14.30 -2.90 8.03
CA TYR A 249 -14.39 -2.51 6.60
C TYR A 249 -13.05 -2.16 5.97
N LEU A 250 -12.02 -1.97 6.79
CA LEU A 250 -10.68 -1.54 6.40
C LEU A 250 -9.62 -2.63 6.61
N ASP A 251 -10.03 -3.78 7.14
CA ASP A 251 -9.11 -4.86 7.51
C ASP A 251 -8.58 -5.58 6.27
N GLY A 252 -7.25 -5.60 6.14
CA GLY A 252 -6.49 -6.26 5.08
C GLY A 252 -6.83 -7.74 4.92
N VAL A 253 -7.28 -8.42 5.99
CA VAL A 253 -7.73 -9.83 5.92
C VAL A 253 -8.90 -9.98 4.94
N HIS A 254 -9.85 -9.04 4.94
CA HIS A 254 -11.04 -9.12 4.08
C HIS A 254 -10.75 -8.78 2.63
N PHE A 255 -9.79 -7.87 2.38
CA PHE A 255 -9.32 -7.60 1.03
C PHE A 255 -8.46 -8.75 0.49
N ALA A 256 -7.58 -9.32 1.32
CA ALA A 256 -6.75 -10.46 0.96
C ALA A 256 -7.58 -11.63 0.46
N ALA A 257 -8.68 -11.96 1.15
CA ALA A 257 -9.59 -13.03 0.75
C ALA A 257 -10.26 -12.84 -0.62
N ARG A 258 -10.30 -11.61 -1.13
CA ARG A 258 -10.90 -11.24 -2.43
C ARG A 258 -9.88 -11.10 -3.55
N ALA A 259 -8.59 -11.03 -3.20
CA ALA A 259 -7.53 -10.83 -4.18
C ALA A 259 -7.31 -12.06 -5.05
N THR A 260 -6.95 -11.84 -6.31
CA THR A 260 -6.74 -12.93 -7.30
C THR A 260 -5.34 -12.94 -7.93
N ALA A 261 -4.64 -11.80 -7.90
CA ALA A 261 -3.30 -11.66 -8.44
C ALA A 261 -2.27 -12.48 -7.64
N PRO A 262 -1.14 -12.89 -8.23
CA PRO A 262 -0.05 -13.48 -7.46
C PRO A 262 0.56 -12.45 -6.50
N ALA A 263 0.97 -12.90 -5.31
CA ALA A 263 1.53 -12.02 -4.29
C ALA A 263 2.82 -12.54 -3.65
N LEU A 264 3.73 -11.60 -3.35
CA LEU A 264 4.89 -11.82 -2.48
C LEU A 264 4.72 -11.00 -1.20
N PHE A 265 4.49 -11.71 -0.10
CA PHE A 265 4.43 -11.17 1.24
C PHE A 265 5.82 -11.13 1.90
N ALA A 266 5.97 -10.29 2.93
CA ALA A 266 7.09 -10.36 3.86
C ALA A 266 6.72 -9.95 5.28
N THR A 267 7.40 -10.56 6.25
CA THR A 267 7.29 -10.21 7.68
C THR A 267 8.60 -10.46 8.43
N GLY A 268 8.91 -9.58 9.38
CA GLY A 268 9.94 -9.80 10.40
C GLY A 268 9.32 -10.45 11.63
N LEU A 269 9.86 -11.57 12.11
CA LEU A 269 9.27 -12.30 13.26
C LEU A 269 9.40 -11.55 14.60
N ARG A 270 10.07 -10.40 14.62
CA ARG A 270 10.19 -9.52 15.80
C ARG A 270 9.54 -8.16 15.58
N ASP A 271 8.80 -7.98 14.48
CA ASP A 271 8.09 -6.74 14.19
C ASP A 271 6.99 -6.49 15.23
N THR A 272 7.14 -5.44 16.04
CA THR A 272 6.12 -5.03 17.02
C THR A 272 5.16 -3.98 16.50
N ILE A 273 5.45 -3.37 15.35
CA ILE A 273 4.56 -2.38 14.72
C ILE A 273 3.46 -3.12 13.95
N CYS A 274 3.84 -4.12 13.15
CA CYS A 274 2.91 -5.01 12.46
C CYS A 274 3.18 -6.45 12.90
N PRO A 275 2.59 -6.89 14.04
CA PRO A 275 2.87 -8.20 14.62
C PRO A 275 2.74 -9.36 13.62
N PRO A 276 3.63 -10.37 13.63
CA PRO A 276 3.63 -11.43 12.62
C PRO A 276 2.27 -12.12 12.45
N SER A 277 1.53 -12.36 13.52
CA SER A 277 0.20 -13.00 13.46
C SER A 277 -0.79 -12.21 12.60
N THR A 278 -0.72 -10.88 12.59
CA THR A 278 -1.59 -10.05 11.75
C THR A 278 -1.21 -10.12 10.27
N VAL A 279 0.09 -10.21 9.97
CA VAL A 279 0.57 -10.40 8.59
C VAL A 279 0.20 -11.79 8.07
N PHE A 280 0.39 -12.83 8.89
CA PHE A 280 -0.01 -14.19 8.56
C PHE A 280 -1.53 -14.33 8.44
N ALA A 281 -2.31 -13.56 9.20
CA ALA A 281 -3.77 -13.52 9.07
C ALA A 281 -4.21 -13.19 7.64
N ALA A 282 -3.65 -12.10 7.08
CA ALA A 282 -3.95 -11.67 5.71
C ALA A 282 -3.35 -12.63 4.67
N HIS A 283 -2.09 -13.04 4.87
CA HIS A 283 -1.42 -13.99 3.97
C HIS A 283 -2.20 -15.31 3.87
N ASN A 284 -2.59 -15.92 4.98
CA ASN A 284 -3.13 -17.28 4.99
C ASN A 284 -4.51 -17.39 4.31
N VAL A 285 -5.27 -16.29 4.28
CA VAL A 285 -6.57 -16.23 3.58
C VAL A 285 -6.47 -15.65 2.17
N TYR A 286 -5.30 -15.19 1.73
CA TYR A 286 -5.14 -14.50 0.46
C TYR A 286 -5.62 -15.37 -0.73
N GLY A 287 -6.53 -14.83 -1.55
CA GLY A 287 -7.27 -15.60 -2.55
C GLY A 287 -6.46 -16.02 -3.78
N GLY A 288 -5.39 -15.29 -4.11
CA GLY A 288 -4.48 -15.60 -5.21
C GLY A 288 -3.32 -16.52 -4.82
N GLU A 289 -2.46 -16.83 -5.79
CA GLU A 289 -1.17 -17.46 -5.51
C GLU A 289 -0.35 -16.58 -4.56
N ARG A 290 0.31 -17.18 -3.57
CA ARG A 290 1.00 -16.44 -2.52
C ARG A 290 2.29 -17.11 -2.10
N GLU A 291 3.29 -16.27 -1.88
CA GLU A 291 4.56 -16.61 -1.24
C GLU A 291 4.80 -15.66 -0.08
N ILE A 292 5.53 -16.10 0.95
CA ILE A 292 5.96 -15.22 2.05
C ILE A 292 7.46 -15.34 2.32
N ALA A 293 8.12 -14.19 2.40
CA ALA A 293 9.49 -14.08 2.89
C ALA A 293 9.47 -13.82 4.40
N VAL A 294 9.93 -14.79 5.18
CA VAL A 294 10.01 -14.68 6.64
C VAL A 294 11.43 -14.28 7.05
N TYR A 295 11.55 -13.23 7.86
CA TYR A 295 12.81 -12.72 8.39
C TYR A 295 12.89 -12.94 9.91
N PRO A 296 13.50 -14.03 10.40
CA PRO A 296 13.34 -14.49 11.79
C PRO A 296 13.90 -13.57 12.88
N HIS A 297 14.83 -12.70 12.51
CA HIS A 297 15.57 -11.86 13.45
C HIS A 297 15.30 -10.37 13.28
N ASN A 298 14.47 -10.01 12.30
CA ASN A 298 14.21 -8.63 11.93
C ASN A 298 12.95 -8.09 12.61
N HIS A 299 12.98 -6.78 12.84
CA HIS A 299 11.86 -5.98 13.32
C HIS A 299 11.05 -5.46 12.11
N HIS A 300 10.51 -4.25 12.19
CA HIS A 300 9.67 -3.65 11.16
C HIS A 300 10.41 -3.30 9.86
N GLU A 301 11.75 -3.26 9.88
CA GLU A 301 12.58 -3.12 8.67
C GLU A 301 12.49 -4.35 7.75
N GLY A 302 12.04 -5.49 8.29
CA GLY A 302 11.93 -6.74 7.54
C GLY A 302 13.26 -7.14 6.93
N GLY A 303 13.28 -7.42 5.63
CA GLY A 303 14.51 -7.79 4.92
C GLY A 303 15.27 -6.63 4.26
N GLU A 304 14.83 -5.38 4.41
CA GLU A 304 15.36 -4.19 3.73
C GLU A 304 15.79 -4.46 2.26
N ALA A 305 17.03 -4.09 1.88
CA ALA A 305 17.55 -4.23 0.53
C ALA A 305 17.62 -5.69 0.05
N PHE A 306 17.75 -6.67 0.96
CA PHE A 306 17.64 -8.09 0.58
C PHE A 306 16.21 -8.43 0.15
N HIS A 307 15.21 -7.84 0.81
CA HIS A 307 13.82 -7.99 0.37
C HIS A 307 13.58 -7.28 -0.95
N THR A 308 14.09 -6.07 -1.14
CA THR A 308 13.99 -5.34 -2.42
C THR A 308 14.57 -6.16 -3.58
N ALA A 309 15.74 -6.79 -3.39
CA ALA A 309 16.33 -7.67 -4.40
C ALA A 309 15.43 -8.88 -4.72
N ARG A 310 14.78 -9.47 -3.70
CA ARG A 310 13.82 -10.56 -3.89
C ARG A 310 12.58 -10.10 -4.65
N GLN A 311 12.04 -8.93 -4.31
CA GLN A 311 10.88 -8.34 -5.00
C GLN A 311 11.18 -8.08 -6.48
N LEU A 312 12.36 -7.52 -6.80
CA LEU A 312 12.80 -7.29 -8.16
C LEU A 312 12.90 -8.59 -8.98
N GLY A 313 13.50 -9.64 -8.40
CA GLY A 313 13.58 -10.95 -9.05
C GLY A 313 12.20 -11.57 -9.26
N TRP A 314 11.40 -11.63 -8.20
CA TRP A 314 10.06 -12.22 -8.22
C TRP A 314 9.13 -11.55 -9.24
N LEU A 315 9.18 -10.22 -9.34
CA LEU A 315 8.37 -9.46 -10.29
C LEU A 315 8.88 -9.65 -11.71
N ALA A 316 10.20 -9.65 -11.94
CA ALA A 316 10.77 -9.82 -13.28
C ALA A 316 10.43 -11.19 -13.92
N ASP A 317 10.22 -12.23 -13.12
CA ASP A 317 9.80 -13.55 -13.60
C ASP A 317 8.34 -13.58 -14.07
N ARG A 318 7.50 -12.67 -13.59
CA ARG A 318 6.05 -12.61 -13.86
C ARG A 318 5.66 -11.48 -14.81
N LEU A 319 6.36 -10.36 -14.71
CA LEU A 319 6.10 -9.13 -15.45
C LEU A 319 7.45 -8.52 -15.88
N PRO A 320 8.09 -9.03 -16.95
CA PRO A 320 9.43 -8.63 -17.31
C PRO A 320 9.53 -7.13 -17.66
N GLY A 321 10.33 -6.37 -16.90
CA GLY A 321 10.68 -4.99 -17.21
C GLY A 321 11.50 -4.84 -18.49
N ALA A 322 11.58 -3.61 -19.01
CA ALA A 322 12.44 -3.30 -20.15
C ALA A 322 13.92 -3.48 -19.77
N ARG A 323 14.55 -4.56 -20.24
CA ARG A 323 15.99 -4.79 -20.06
C ARG A 323 16.76 -4.13 -21.20
N PRO A 324 17.77 -3.29 -20.94
CA PRO A 324 18.69 -2.88 -21.97
C PRO A 324 19.41 -4.12 -22.53
N ARG A 325 19.65 -4.16 -23.85
CA ARG A 325 20.47 -5.22 -24.47
C ARG A 325 21.81 -5.25 -23.73
N PRO A 326 22.33 -6.43 -23.32
CA PRO A 326 23.61 -6.51 -22.64
C PRO A 326 24.67 -5.84 -23.51
N ARG A 327 25.35 -4.81 -22.96
CA ARG A 327 26.55 -4.29 -23.61
C ARG A 327 27.59 -5.40 -23.58
N VAL A 328 27.95 -5.87 -24.76
CA VAL A 328 28.96 -6.90 -25.01
C VAL A 328 30.17 -6.63 -24.12
N THR A 329 30.47 -7.54 -23.21
CA THR A 329 31.77 -7.58 -22.53
C THR A 329 32.76 -8.13 -23.53
N THR A 330 33.42 -7.25 -24.28
CA THR A 330 34.69 -7.61 -24.92
C THR A 330 35.71 -7.76 -23.79
N ARG A 331 35.87 -8.98 -23.29
CA ARG A 331 37.11 -9.34 -22.58
C ARG A 331 38.20 -9.40 -23.64
N SER A 332 39.08 -8.40 -23.63
CA SER A 332 40.40 -8.46 -24.27
C SER A 332 41.32 -9.36 -23.45
#